data_AF-A0A959XBE2-F1
#
_entry.id   AF-A0A959XBE2-F1
#
_cell.length_a   1.000
_cell.length_b   1.000
_cell.length_c   1.000
_cell.angle_alpha   90.00
_cell.angle_beta   90.00
_cell.angle_gamma   90.00
#
_symmetry.space_group_name_H-M   'P 1'
#
loop_
_entity.id
_entity.type
_entity.pdbx_description
1 polymer ?
#
loop_
_entity_poly.entity_id
_entity_poly.type
_entity_poly.pdbx_seq_one_letter_code
_entity_poly.pdbx_strand_id
1 'polypeptide(L)'
;QALEYMWGGDTATVSMQYSYLPSWMSFLADGDRSQEAGRMLFEAVYAHWLELPEDARPKLVVSGESLGSFGGEAAFSGAQDMAERTSGALFVGPTANNTLWQQFTDERDKGTLEIAPIYQGGQTVRFSDGGKDWPGTSDEWAQPRIGYLQHPNDPVTWWDFALAFNKPDWLSEDRGRDVTPYMTWLPIVTMLQVGADQAMANSVPIGQGHLFGQAPVYAWAQILPPTGWTDVDSVRLAPVIKERVDKLPS
;
A
#
# COMPACT_ATOMS: atom_id res chain seq x y z
N GLN A 1 9.03 -0.74 10.23
CA GLN A 1 9.66 -1.86 10.99
C GLN A 1 10.58 -2.73 10.13
N ALA A 2 10.13 -3.29 8.99
CA ALA A 2 10.99 -4.14 8.14
C ALA A 2 12.31 -3.46 7.73
N LEU A 3 12.26 -2.20 7.27
CA LEU A 3 13.43 -1.43 6.87
C LEU A 3 14.50 -1.31 7.97
N GLU A 4 14.10 -1.04 9.22
CA GLU A 4 15.04 -0.91 10.35
C GLU A 4 15.87 -2.19 10.53
N TYR A 5 15.25 -3.37 10.39
CA TYR A 5 15.96 -4.64 10.45
C TYR A 5 16.85 -4.89 9.25
N MET A 6 16.35 -4.60 8.05
CA MET A 6 17.09 -4.78 6.81
C MET A 6 18.36 -3.91 6.78
N TRP A 7 18.24 -2.67 7.25
CA TRP A 7 19.31 -1.68 7.28
C TRP A 7 20.09 -1.67 8.60
N GLY A 8 19.93 -2.69 9.45
CA GLY A 8 20.73 -2.87 10.67
C GLY A 8 20.60 -1.73 11.68
N GLY A 9 19.46 -1.05 11.72
CA GLY A 9 19.19 0.10 12.59
C GLY A 9 19.64 1.44 12.01
N ASP A 10 20.27 1.47 10.83
CA ASP A 10 20.59 2.72 10.12
C ASP A 10 19.32 3.26 9.43
N THR A 11 18.36 3.70 10.23
CA THR A 11 17.06 4.18 9.77
C THR A 11 16.52 5.20 10.75
N ALA A 12 16.11 6.36 10.24
CA ALA A 12 15.28 7.32 10.97
C ALA A 12 13.83 7.18 10.49
N THR A 13 12.90 6.93 11.42
CA THR A 13 11.47 6.87 11.11
C THR A 13 10.79 8.10 11.67
N VAL A 14 10.07 8.83 10.82
CA VAL A 14 9.20 9.92 11.22
C VAL A 14 7.76 9.49 10.97
N SER A 15 6.93 9.52 12.01
CA SER A 15 5.51 9.20 11.92
C SER A 15 4.71 10.19 12.74
N MET A 16 3.45 10.38 12.37
CA MET A 16 2.51 11.18 13.15
C MET A 16 1.36 10.30 13.64
N GLN A 17 0.89 10.59 14.85
CA GLN A 17 -0.30 9.94 15.38
C GLN A 17 -1.54 10.65 14.83
N TYR A 18 -2.35 9.90 14.07
CA TYR A 18 -3.37 10.50 13.21
C TYR A 18 -4.67 10.91 13.93
N SER A 19 -5.10 10.26 15.02
CA SER A 19 -6.20 10.75 15.90
C SER A 19 -6.50 9.81 17.09
N TYR A 20 -7.32 10.28 18.04
CA TYR A 20 -8.04 9.50 19.07
C TYR A 20 -9.50 9.14 18.67
N LEU A 21 -9.91 9.45 17.44
CA LEU A 21 -11.31 9.28 17.01
C LEU A 21 -11.74 7.81 16.96
N PRO A 22 -12.99 7.50 17.34
CA PRO A 22 -13.46 6.13 17.53
C PRO A 22 -13.64 5.31 16.23
N SER A 23 -13.52 5.92 15.04
CA SER A 23 -13.76 5.23 13.77
C SER A 23 -12.93 5.77 12.60
N TRP A 24 -12.32 4.87 11.84
CA TRP A 24 -11.61 5.14 10.59
C TRP A 24 -12.54 5.64 9.46
N MET A 25 -13.83 5.27 9.47
CA MET A 25 -14.80 5.75 8.48
C MET A 25 -15.03 7.26 8.61
N SER A 26 -15.09 7.78 9.84
CA SER A 26 -15.20 9.22 10.08
C SER A 26 -13.98 9.97 9.58
N PHE A 27 -12.80 9.35 9.63
CA PHE A 27 -11.56 9.95 9.16
C PHE A 27 -11.48 10.04 7.63
N LEU A 28 -12.00 9.04 6.92
CA LEU A 28 -12.14 9.11 5.45
C LEU A 28 -13.23 10.13 5.05
N ALA A 29 -14.31 10.23 5.83
CA ALA A 29 -15.35 11.23 5.60
C ALA A 29 -14.85 12.69 5.84
N ASP A 30 -13.93 12.89 6.79
CA ASP A 30 -13.21 14.16 7.06
C ASP A 30 -11.88 14.26 6.27
N GLY A 31 -11.78 13.55 5.13
CA GLY A 31 -10.54 13.21 4.41
C GLY A 31 -9.56 14.35 4.13
N ASP A 32 -10.03 15.59 3.96
CA ASP A 32 -9.19 16.76 3.65
C ASP A 32 -8.11 17.01 4.72
N ARG A 33 -8.45 16.90 6.01
CA ARG A 33 -7.50 17.17 7.11
C ARG A 33 -6.43 16.10 7.22
N SER A 34 -6.82 14.87 6.93
CA SER A 34 -6.00 13.66 7.01
C SER A 34 -4.92 13.65 5.93
N GLN A 35 -5.30 14.01 4.71
CA GLN A 35 -4.38 14.18 3.58
C GLN A 35 -3.46 15.37 3.82
N GLU A 36 -3.99 16.49 4.33
CA GLU A 36 -3.17 17.66 4.64
C GLU A 36 -2.10 17.36 5.70
N ALA A 37 -2.46 16.63 6.75
CA ALA A 37 -1.51 16.18 7.77
C ALA A 37 -0.36 15.34 7.18
N GLY A 38 -0.69 14.31 6.38
CA GLY A 38 0.31 13.45 5.73
C GLY A 38 1.21 14.23 4.76
N ARG A 39 0.61 15.11 3.95
CA ARG A 39 1.34 16.02 3.06
C ARG A 39 2.30 16.91 3.84
N MET A 40 1.83 17.62 4.87
CA MET A 40 2.66 18.50 5.69
C MET A 40 3.83 17.75 6.34
N LEU A 41 3.60 16.52 6.81
CA LEU A 41 4.66 15.69 7.39
C LEU A 41 5.74 15.39 6.35
N PHE A 42 5.36 14.92 5.17
CA PHE A 42 6.33 14.62 4.11
C PHE A 42 7.07 15.89 3.66
N GLU A 43 6.36 16.99 3.41
CA GLU A 43 6.98 18.26 2.99
C GLU A 43 8.00 18.77 4.00
N ALA A 44 7.70 18.68 5.31
CA ALA A 44 8.63 19.09 6.35
C ALA A 44 9.90 18.23 6.37
N VAL A 45 9.75 16.90 6.23
CA VAL A 45 10.90 15.98 6.16
C VAL A 45 11.71 16.20 4.88
N TYR A 46 11.04 16.36 3.73
CA TYR A 46 11.67 16.59 2.44
C TYR A 46 12.41 17.92 2.40
N ALA A 47 11.83 18.99 2.98
CA ALA A 47 12.49 20.29 3.11
C ALA A 47 13.79 20.18 3.92
N HIS A 48 13.77 19.50 5.06
CA HIS A 48 14.99 19.26 5.84
C HIS A 48 16.00 18.38 5.09
N TRP A 49 15.53 17.35 4.39
CA TRP A 49 16.37 16.49 3.56
C TRP A 49 17.13 17.27 2.47
N LEU A 50 16.49 18.28 1.87
CA LEU A 50 17.11 19.16 0.88
C LEU A 50 18.24 20.04 1.46
N GLU A 51 18.19 20.37 2.75
CA GLU A 51 19.25 21.13 3.43
C GLU A 51 20.54 20.33 3.62
N LEU A 52 20.47 18.99 3.53
CA LEU A 52 21.64 18.12 3.64
C LEU A 52 22.51 18.19 2.36
N PRO A 53 23.85 18.12 2.48
CA PRO A 53 24.75 18.01 1.33
C PRO A 53 24.36 16.83 0.42
N GLU A 54 24.37 17.04 -0.89
CA GLU A 54 23.88 16.05 -1.87
C GLU A 54 24.57 14.67 -1.75
N ASP A 55 25.85 14.66 -1.41
CA ASP A 55 26.68 13.46 -1.21
C ASP A 55 26.47 12.77 0.15
N ALA A 56 25.74 13.41 1.07
CA ALA A 56 25.44 12.91 2.41
C ALA A 56 23.95 12.67 2.66
N ARG A 57 23.08 12.92 1.66
CA ARG A 57 21.64 12.72 1.78
C ARG A 57 21.31 11.23 2.02
N PRO A 58 20.56 10.88 3.09
CA PRO A 58 20.10 9.52 3.27
C PRO A 58 19.06 9.16 2.21
N LYS A 59 18.83 7.88 1.98
CA LYS A 59 17.67 7.43 1.17
C LYS A 59 16.38 7.87 1.85
N LEU A 60 15.51 8.56 1.12
CA LEU A 60 14.21 8.99 1.61
C LEU A 60 13.12 8.08 1.07
N VAL A 61 12.31 7.47 1.92
CA VAL A 61 11.25 6.56 1.52
C VAL A 61 9.93 6.90 2.20
N VAL A 62 8.83 6.52 1.56
CA VAL A 62 7.49 6.65 2.12
C VAL A 62 6.86 5.28 2.28
N SER A 63 6.16 5.09 3.39
CA SER A 63 5.26 3.94 3.52
C SER A 63 4.06 4.23 4.38
N GLY A 64 2.97 3.54 4.06
CA GLY A 64 1.72 3.63 4.79
C GLY A 64 0.91 2.35 4.63
N GLU A 65 0.29 1.93 5.72
CA GLU A 65 -0.64 0.81 5.75
C GLU A 65 -2.05 1.34 6.02
N SER A 66 -3.06 0.84 5.31
CA SER A 66 -4.46 1.23 5.51
C SER A 66 -4.63 2.75 5.37
N LEU A 67 -5.22 3.42 6.37
CA LEU A 67 -5.28 4.89 6.48
C LEU A 67 -3.92 5.60 6.35
N GLY A 68 -2.82 4.97 6.75
CA GLY A 68 -1.48 5.54 6.58
C GLY A 68 -1.09 5.70 5.11
N SER A 69 -1.61 4.84 4.23
CA SER A 69 -1.39 4.97 2.78
C SER A 69 -2.11 6.20 2.21
N PHE A 70 -3.34 6.46 2.68
CA PHE A 70 -4.14 7.61 2.28
C PHE A 70 -3.44 8.94 2.59
N GLY A 71 -2.88 9.07 3.80
CA GLY A 71 -2.06 10.23 4.16
C GLY A 71 -0.71 10.28 3.46
N GLY A 72 -0.07 9.12 3.24
CA GLY A 72 1.23 9.01 2.60
C GLY A 72 1.22 9.39 1.11
N GLU A 73 0.16 9.03 0.38
CA GLU A 73 -0.01 9.41 -1.03
C GLU A 73 -0.27 10.91 -1.22
N ALA A 74 -0.93 11.56 -0.25
CA ALA A 74 -1.37 12.94 -0.35
C ALA A 74 -0.22 13.96 -0.54
N ALA A 75 1.02 13.55 -0.29
CA ALA A 75 2.20 14.36 -0.53
C ALA A 75 2.60 14.45 -2.02
N PHE A 76 1.98 13.63 -2.89
CA PHE A 76 2.42 13.45 -4.26
C PHE A 76 1.31 13.73 -5.28
N SER A 77 1.71 14.15 -6.48
CA SER A 77 0.78 14.37 -7.60
C SER A 77 0.72 13.20 -8.59
N GLY A 78 1.54 12.17 -8.42
CA GLY A 78 1.60 11.03 -9.33
C GLY A 78 2.89 10.22 -9.20
N ALA A 79 3.03 9.20 -10.06
CA ALA A 79 4.17 8.28 -10.05
C ALA A 79 5.52 8.99 -10.29
N GLN A 80 5.55 9.99 -11.18
CA GLN A 80 6.77 10.75 -11.46
C GLN A 80 7.22 11.56 -10.23
N ASP A 81 6.29 12.27 -9.58
CA ASP A 81 6.60 13.06 -8.39
C ASP A 81 7.12 12.19 -7.23
N MET A 82 6.52 11.00 -7.03
CA MET A 82 7.03 10.01 -6.09
C MET A 82 8.45 9.53 -6.45
N ALA A 83 8.72 9.27 -7.74
CA ALA A 83 10.04 8.83 -8.19
C ALA A 83 11.10 9.92 -8.10
N GLU A 84 10.74 11.19 -8.27
CA GLU A 84 11.67 12.31 -8.15
C GLU A 84 12.01 12.65 -6.70
N ARG A 85 11.09 12.40 -5.77
CA ARG A 85 11.19 12.84 -4.38
C ARG A 85 11.46 11.71 -3.38
N THR A 86 11.48 10.46 -3.83
CA THR A 86 11.76 9.29 -2.97
C THR A 86 12.74 8.32 -3.63
N SER A 87 13.45 7.57 -2.81
CA SER A 87 14.25 6.40 -3.20
C SER A 87 13.41 5.12 -3.31
N GLY A 88 12.10 5.20 -3.04
CA GLY A 88 11.16 4.09 -3.10
C GLY A 88 9.98 4.31 -2.15
N ALA A 89 8.87 3.65 -2.43
CA ALA A 89 7.67 3.73 -1.60
C ALA A 89 6.95 2.38 -1.52
N LEU A 90 6.30 2.13 -0.37
CA LEU A 90 5.47 0.94 -0.16
C LEU A 90 4.14 1.32 0.50
N PHE A 91 3.04 1.07 -0.19
CA PHE A 91 1.69 1.24 0.33
C PHE A 91 1.02 -0.13 0.50
N VAL A 92 0.43 -0.38 1.67
CA VAL A 92 -0.09 -1.70 2.06
C VAL A 92 -1.58 -1.58 2.38
N GLY A 93 -2.42 -2.36 1.70
CA GLY A 93 -3.88 -2.26 1.81
C GLY A 93 -4.37 -0.82 1.58
N PRO A 94 -4.08 -0.22 0.42
CA PRO A 94 -4.59 1.12 0.10
C PRO A 94 -6.11 1.14 0.22
N THR A 95 -6.69 2.26 0.65
CA THR A 95 -8.15 2.38 0.72
C THR A 95 -8.71 2.78 -0.63
N ALA A 96 -9.99 2.49 -0.92
CA ALA A 96 -10.62 2.95 -2.16
C ALA A 96 -10.59 4.49 -2.32
N ASN A 97 -10.38 5.23 -1.23
CA ASN A 97 -10.31 6.70 -1.24
C ASN A 97 -8.92 7.25 -1.63
N ASN A 98 -7.90 6.39 -1.75
CA ASN A 98 -6.56 6.79 -2.17
C ASN A 98 -6.58 7.31 -3.61
N THR A 99 -6.33 8.61 -3.79
CA THR A 99 -6.43 9.27 -5.11
C THR A 99 -5.45 8.70 -6.13
N LEU A 100 -4.19 8.45 -5.74
CA LEU A 100 -3.19 7.94 -6.69
C LEU A 100 -3.38 6.46 -6.96
N TRP A 101 -3.75 5.68 -5.95
CA TRP A 101 -4.16 4.29 -6.16
C TRP A 101 -5.33 4.17 -7.16
N GLN A 102 -6.39 4.98 -7.00
CA GLN A 102 -7.51 5.01 -7.96
C GLN A 102 -7.02 5.41 -9.35
N GLN A 103 -6.21 6.47 -9.46
CA GLN A 103 -5.66 6.91 -10.73
C GLN A 103 -4.88 5.79 -11.44
N PHE A 104 -3.96 5.10 -10.75
CA PHE A 104 -3.17 4.03 -11.34
C PHE A 104 -4.01 2.82 -11.75
N THR A 105 -5.11 2.58 -11.03
CA THR A 105 -6.06 1.49 -11.30
C THR A 105 -6.96 1.82 -12.49
N ASP A 106 -7.46 3.05 -12.58
CA ASP A 106 -8.31 3.53 -13.67
C ASP A 106 -7.52 3.68 -14.98
N GLU A 107 -6.27 4.14 -14.89
CA GLU A 107 -5.36 4.32 -16.02
C GLU A 107 -4.52 3.07 -16.34
N ARG A 108 -4.84 1.91 -15.74
CA ARG A 108 -4.13 0.65 -15.98
C ARG A 108 -4.12 0.26 -17.46
N ASP A 109 -3.07 -0.46 -17.86
CA ASP A 109 -2.88 -0.98 -19.21
C ASP A 109 -4.10 -1.84 -19.62
N LYS A 110 -4.55 -1.66 -20.86
CA LYS A 110 -5.75 -2.35 -21.37
C LYS A 110 -5.62 -3.87 -21.24
N GLY A 111 -6.67 -4.49 -20.71
CA GLY A 111 -6.75 -5.95 -20.53
C GLY A 111 -6.13 -6.44 -19.22
N THR A 112 -5.66 -5.53 -18.35
CA THR A 112 -5.20 -5.88 -17.01
C THR A 112 -6.32 -5.71 -15.99
N LEU A 113 -6.24 -6.46 -14.89
CA LEU A 113 -7.31 -6.59 -13.92
C LEU A 113 -7.27 -5.47 -12.88
N GLU A 114 -8.42 -5.04 -12.38
CA GLU A 114 -8.51 -4.06 -11.28
C GLU A 114 -7.83 -4.59 -10.01
N ILE A 115 -7.94 -5.89 -9.76
CA ILE A 115 -7.30 -6.58 -8.62
C ILE A 115 -5.78 -6.73 -8.75
N ALA A 116 -5.25 -6.62 -9.97
CA ALA A 116 -3.83 -6.78 -10.29
C ALA A 116 -3.45 -5.86 -11.46
N PRO A 117 -3.51 -4.53 -11.28
CA PRO A 117 -3.35 -3.59 -12.36
C PRO A 117 -1.88 -3.52 -12.79
N ILE A 118 -1.65 -3.31 -14.09
CA ILE A 118 -0.33 -2.92 -14.61
C ILE A 118 -0.47 -1.48 -15.08
N TYR A 119 0.20 -0.55 -14.43
CA TYR A 119 0.18 0.86 -14.81
C TYR A 119 1.43 1.20 -15.62
N GLN A 120 1.25 1.69 -16.86
CA GLN A 120 2.35 2.10 -17.75
C GLN A 120 3.42 1.01 -17.93
N GLY A 121 2.99 -0.23 -18.11
CA GLY A 121 3.85 -1.41 -18.19
C GLY A 121 4.60 -1.79 -16.92
N GLY A 122 4.28 -1.17 -15.78
CA GLY A 122 4.92 -1.44 -14.50
C GLY A 122 6.32 -0.83 -14.38
N GLN A 123 6.58 0.30 -15.06
CA GLN A 123 7.91 0.92 -15.07
C GLN A 123 8.33 1.46 -13.71
N THR A 124 7.42 2.16 -13.02
CA THR A 124 7.68 2.79 -11.71
C THR A 124 6.79 2.21 -10.63
N VAL A 125 5.49 2.09 -10.92
CA VAL A 125 4.48 1.56 -9.98
C VAL A 125 4.18 0.11 -10.32
N ARG A 126 4.23 -0.77 -9.31
CA ARG A 126 3.79 -2.17 -9.45
C ARG A 126 2.92 -2.58 -8.26
N PHE A 127 2.10 -3.59 -8.50
CA PHE A 127 1.15 -4.14 -7.53
C PHE A 127 1.50 -5.61 -7.25
N SER A 128 1.28 -6.06 -6.02
CA SER A 128 1.54 -7.43 -5.60
C SER A 128 0.59 -7.86 -4.48
N ASP A 129 0.24 -9.14 -4.43
CA ASP A 129 -0.55 -9.71 -3.33
C ASP A 129 0.34 -10.34 -2.24
N GLY A 130 1.64 -10.51 -2.48
CA GLY A 130 2.55 -11.23 -1.58
C GLY A 130 3.93 -10.58 -1.40
N GLY A 131 4.24 -9.53 -2.15
CA GLY A 131 5.48 -8.76 -2.07
C GLY A 131 6.70 -9.40 -2.70
N LYS A 132 6.57 -10.61 -3.27
CA LYS A 132 7.66 -11.30 -3.99
C LYS A 132 7.56 -11.08 -5.49
N ASP A 133 6.39 -11.34 -6.04
CA ASP A 133 6.12 -11.22 -7.46
C ASP A 133 5.48 -9.86 -7.75
N TRP A 134 6.12 -9.09 -8.63
CA TRP A 134 5.70 -7.74 -9.02
C TRP A 134 5.47 -7.72 -10.53
N PRO A 135 4.28 -8.16 -11.00
CA PRO A 135 3.96 -8.22 -12.42
C PRO A 135 4.11 -6.86 -13.11
N GLY A 136 4.52 -6.91 -14.37
CA GLY A 136 4.69 -5.78 -15.27
C GLY A 136 4.99 -6.31 -16.67
N THR A 137 4.77 -5.49 -17.69
CA THR A 137 5.13 -5.84 -19.09
C THR A 137 6.54 -5.39 -19.44
N SER A 138 7.14 -4.51 -18.62
CA SER A 138 8.55 -4.17 -18.69
C SER A 138 9.41 -5.24 -18.02
N ASP A 139 10.47 -5.66 -18.72
CA ASP A 139 11.45 -6.64 -18.25
C ASP A 139 12.20 -6.19 -16.99
N GLU A 140 12.22 -4.88 -16.69
CA GLU A 140 12.90 -4.32 -15.53
C GLU A 140 11.99 -3.39 -14.71
N TRP A 141 12.08 -3.50 -13.38
CA TRP A 141 11.52 -2.51 -12.46
C TRP A 141 12.65 -1.58 -12.03
N ALA A 142 12.80 -0.45 -12.73
CA ALA A 142 13.88 0.49 -12.44
C ALA A 142 13.67 1.18 -11.08
N GLN A 143 14.76 1.62 -10.45
CA GLN A 143 14.68 2.47 -9.27
C GLN A 143 14.40 3.93 -9.68
N PRO A 144 13.64 4.70 -8.88
CA PRO A 144 12.95 4.30 -7.65
C PRO A 144 11.70 3.43 -7.86
N ARG A 145 11.48 2.47 -6.96
CA ARG A 145 10.36 1.50 -7.03
C ARG A 145 9.19 1.91 -6.12
N ILE A 146 7.96 1.93 -6.66
CA ILE A 146 6.74 2.24 -5.91
C ILE A 146 5.85 1.00 -5.88
N GLY A 147 5.74 0.36 -4.73
CA GLY A 147 4.98 -0.87 -4.56
C GLY A 147 3.66 -0.67 -3.85
N TYR A 148 2.63 -1.33 -4.37
CA TYR A 148 1.34 -1.50 -3.72
C TYR A 148 1.12 -2.96 -3.34
N LEU A 149 0.94 -3.24 -2.05
CA LEU A 149 0.45 -4.52 -1.57
C LEU A 149 -1.06 -4.47 -1.43
N GLN A 150 -1.77 -5.30 -2.19
CA GLN A 150 -3.23 -5.40 -2.09
C GLN A 150 -3.67 -6.86 -2.27
N HIS A 151 -4.62 -7.30 -1.44
CA HIS A 151 -5.24 -8.61 -1.64
C HIS A 151 -6.54 -8.44 -2.44
N PRO A 152 -6.84 -9.33 -3.41
CA PRO A 152 -8.11 -9.32 -4.11
C PRO A 152 -9.33 -9.47 -3.21
N ASN A 153 -9.15 -10.02 -2.01
CA ASN A 153 -10.21 -10.21 -1.02
C ASN A 153 -10.15 -9.24 0.17
N ASP A 154 -9.44 -8.11 0.04
CA ASP A 154 -9.37 -7.08 1.09
C ASP A 154 -10.57 -6.12 1.04
N PRO A 155 -11.57 -6.26 1.95
CA PRO A 155 -12.73 -5.38 1.93
C PRO A 155 -12.39 -3.93 2.28
N VAL A 156 -11.22 -3.64 2.89
CA VAL A 156 -10.78 -2.26 3.13
C VAL A 156 -10.36 -1.59 1.82
N THR A 157 -9.66 -2.34 0.96
CA THR A 157 -9.24 -1.86 -0.36
C THR A 157 -10.43 -1.62 -1.27
N TRP A 158 -11.42 -2.52 -1.26
CA TRP A 158 -12.51 -2.52 -2.25
C TRP A 158 -13.78 -1.76 -1.84
N TRP A 159 -13.88 -1.26 -0.61
CA TRP A 159 -15.08 -0.56 -0.15
C TRP A 159 -15.11 0.89 -0.56
N ASP A 160 -16.12 1.26 -1.34
CA ASP A 160 -16.44 2.64 -1.72
C ASP A 160 -17.97 2.84 -1.70
N PHE A 161 -18.43 4.05 -1.36
CA PHE A 161 -19.82 4.46 -1.55
C PHE A 161 -20.28 4.34 -3.01
N ALA A 162 -19.36 4.48 -3.98
CA ALA A 162 -19.68 4.27 -5.39
C ALA A 162 -20.22 2.87 -5.70
N LEU A 163 -19.90 1.85 -4.89
CA LEU A 163 -20.47 0.50 -5.00
C LEU A 163 -21.99 0.46 -4.92
N ALA A 164 -22.61 1.47 -4.29
CA ALA A 164 -24.06 1.57 -4.21
C ALA A 164 -24.71 1.85 -5.57
N PHE A 165 -23.95 2.43 -6.51
CA PHE A 165 -24.46 2.93 -7.78
C PHE A 165 -23.79 2.27 -9.00
N ASN A 166 -22.52 1.88 -8.85
CA ASN A 166 -21.70 1.33 -9.93
C ASN A 166 -21.23 -0.08 -9.59
N LYS A 167 -21.27 -0.95 -10.59
CA LYS A 167 -20.63 -2.27 -10.52
C LYS A 167 -19.14 -2.08 -10.83
N PRO A 168 -18.21 -2.42 -9.91
CA PRO A 168 -16.78 -2.33 -10.16
C PRO A 168 -16.28 -3.44 -11.07
N ASP A 169 -15.10 -3.26 -11.64
CA ASP A 169 -14.49 -4.23 -12.57
C ASP A 169 -14.07 -5.49 -11.82
N TRP A 170 -13.59 -5.39 -10.58
CA TRP A 170 -13.26 -6.55 -9.74
C TRP A 170 -14.48 -7.46 -9.43
N LEU A 171 -15.71 -6.97 -9.66
CA LEU A 171 -16.96 -7.76 -9.63
C LEU A 171 -17.42 -8.30 -11.00
N SER A 172 -16.71 -7.96 -12.06
CA SER A 172 -16.99 -8.31 -13.46
C SER A 172 -15.88 -9.12 -14.12
N GLU A 173 -14.67 -9.06 -13.57
CA GLU A 173 -13.48 -9.78 -13.98
C GLU A 173 -13.38 -11.18 -13.34
N ASP A 174 -12.42 -11.98 -13.83
CA ASP A 174 -12.05 -13.23 -13.19
C ASP A 174 -11.60 -12.98 -11.75
N ARG A 175 -12.09 -13.84 -10.85
CA ARG A 175 -11.87 -13.67 -9.41
C ARG A 175 -10.42 -13.90 -9.06
N GLY A 176 -9.87 -12.97 -8.28
CA GLY A 176 -8.58 -13.16 -7.64
C GLY A 176 -8.60 -14.31 -6.64
N ARG A 177 -7.40 -14.70 -6.21
CA ARG A 177 -7.21 -15.74 -5.20
C ARG A 177 -8.09 -15.46 -3.97
N ASP A 178 -8.76 -16.50 -3.48
CA ASP A 178 -9.57 -16.49 -2.25
C ASP A 178 -10.77 -15.51 -2.27
N VAL A 179 -11.22 -15.03 -3.44
CA VAL A 179 -12.49 -14.32 -3.63
C VAL A 179 -13.59 -15.32 -4.03
N THR A 180 -14.72 -15.31 -3.32
CA THR A 180 -15.82 -16.25 -3.61
C THR A 180 -16.43 -15.99 -4.98
N PRO A 181 -16.60 -17.01 -5.84
CA PRO A 181 -17.17 -16.84 -7.18
C PRO A 181 -18.66 -16.49 -7.16
N TYR A 182 -19.32 -16.66 -6.01
CA TYR A 182 -20.75 -16.42 -5.84
C TYR A 182 -21.09 -14.96 -5.51
N MET A 183 -20.09 -14.10 -5.31
CA MET A 183 -20.32 -12.70 -5.01
C MET A 183 -20.92 -12.00 -6.24
N THR A 184 -22.20 -11.69 -6.16
CA THR A 184 -22.94 -10.98 -7.20
C THR A 184 -23.11 -9.54 -6.77
N TRP A 185 -22.86 -8.60 -7.68
CA TRP A 185 -23.14 -7.20 -7.40
C TRP A 185 -24.64 -6.96 -7.33
N LEU A 186 -25.10 -6.50 -6.17
CA LEU A 186 -26.45 -6.03 -5.92
C LEU A 186 -26.32 -4.59 -5.41
N PRO A 187 -26.87 -3.58 -6.13
CA PRO A 187 -26.78 -2.18 -5.72
C PRO A 187 -27.18 -1.98 -4.26
N ILE A 188 -26.46 -1.12 -3.54
CA ILE A 188 -26.60 -0.84 -2.10
C ILE A 188 -26.26 -2.04 -1.20
N VAL A 189 -26.77 -3.24 -1.49
CA VAL A 189 -26.51 -4.47 -0.73
C VAL A 189 -25.04 -4.81 -0.73
N THR A 190 -24.37 -4.75 -1.88
CA THR A 190 -22.93 -5.02 -1.98
C THR A 190 -22.11 -3.97 -1.23
N MET A 191 -22.49 -2.68 -1.28
CA MET A 191 -21.83 -1.63 -0.50
C MET A 191 -21.94 -1.89 1.02
N LEU A 192 -23.14 -2.26 1.49
CA LEU A 192 -23.35 -2.60 2.90
C LEU A 192 -22.63 -3.89 3.31
N GLN A 193 -22.61 -4.90 2.43
CA GLN A 193 -21.94 -6.17 2.69
C GLN A 193 -20.42 -5.98 2.80
N VAL A 194 -19.79 -5.33 1.82
CA VAL A 194 -18.35 -5.05 1.86
C VAL A 194 -18.02 -4.18 3.09
N GLY A 195 -18.88 -3.22 3.43
CA GLY A 195 -18.71 -2.40 4.63
C GLY A 195 -18.82 -3.18 5.95
N ALA A 196 -19.71 -4.17 6.01
CA ALA A 196 -19.80 -5.08 7.16
C ALA A 196 -18.57 -6.00 7.24
N ASP A 197 -18.07 -6.47 6.11
CA ASP A 197 -16.90 -7.35 6.02
C ASP A 197 -15.61 -6.66 6.49
N GLN A 198 -15.54 -5.32 6.44
CA GLN A 198 -14.42 -4.55 7.00
C GLN A 198 -14.25 -4.76 8.51
N ALA A 199 -15.34 -4.94 9.27
CA ALA A 199 -15.26 -5.23 10.71
C ALA A 199 -14.59 -6.59 11.00
N MET A 200 -14.59 -7.49 10.01
CA MET A 200 -13.99 -8.82 10.07
C MET A 200 -12.68 -8.94 9.29
N ALA A 201 -12.19 -7.86 8.67
CA ALA A 201 -11.02 -7.88 7.80
C ALA A 201 -9.73 -8.30 8.50
N ASN A 202 -9.69 -8.18 9.83
CA ASN A 202 -8.60 -8.62 10.71
C ASN A 202 -8.85 -9.99 11.38
N SER A 203 -9.98 -10.64 11.09
CA SER A 203 -10.40 -11.94 11.66
C SER A 203 -10.35 -13.08 10.61
N VAL A 204 -9.51 -12.93 9.60
CA VAL A 204 -9.22 -13.93 8.55
C VAL A 204 -7.80 -14.49 8.71
N PRO A 205 -7.43 -15.60 8.04
CA PRO A 205 -6.06 -16.06 8.03
C PRO A 205 -5.08 -15.00 7.49
N ILE A 206 -3.85 -14.98 8.00
CA ILE A 206 -2.79 -14.09 7.51
C ILE A 206 -2.49 -14.38 6.03
N GLY A 207 -2.32 -13.32 5.23
CA GLY A 207 -2.18 -13.39 3.77
C GLY A 207 -3.51 -13.30 3.02
N GLN A 208 -4.57 -12.87 3.72
CA GLN A 208 -5.92 -12.63 3.21
C GLN A 208 -6.51 -11.38 3.86
N GLY A 209 -7.56 -10.82 3.26
CA GLY A 209 -8.25 -9.65 3.79
C GLY A 209 -7.26 -8.50 3.97
N HIS A 210 -7.33 -7.82 5.12
CA HIS A 210 -6.42 -6.72 5.43
C HIS A 210 -5.15 -7.15 6.17
N LEU A 211 -4.88 -8.47 6.28
CA LEU A 211 -3.74 -9.01 7.03
C LEU A 211 -2.57 -9.40 6.11
N PHE A 212 -1.67 -8.45 5.86
CA PHE A 212 -0.51 -8.64 4.97
C PHE A 212 0.68 -9.37 5.64
N GLY A 213 0.68 -9.47 6.97
CA GLY A 213 1.67 -10.24 7.74
C GLY A 213 3.11 -9.90 7.37
N GLN A 214 3.83 -10.87 6.80
CA GLN A 214 5.25 -10.75 6.43
C GLN A 214 5.49 -10.21 5.01
N ALA A 215 4.44 -9.99 4.21
CA ALA A 215 4.57 -9.47 2.84
C ALA A 215 5.38 -8.17 2.75
N PRO A 216 5.29 -7.21 3.70
CA PRO A 216 6.10 -6.00 3.67
C PRO A 216 7.61 -6.26 3.70
N VAL A 217 8.09 -7.35 4.33
CA VAL A 217 9.52 -7.71 4.33
C VAL A 217 9.98 -8.08 2.92
N TYR A 218 9.20 -8.92 2.23
CA TYR A 218 9.49 -9.30 0.86
C TYR A 218 9.38 -8.10 -0.09
N ALA A 219 8.37 -7.26 0.10
CA ALA A 219 8.17 -6.05 -0.68
C ALA A 219 9.36 -5.10 -0.58
N TRP A 220 9.83 -4.80 0.64
CA TRP A 220 11.00 -3.94 0.81
C TRP A 220 12.28 -4.54 0.26
N ALA A 221 12.44 -5.87 0.30
CA ALA A 221 13.58 -6.54 -0.34
C ALA A 221 13.59 -6.35 -1.86
N GLN A 222 12.42 -6.20 -2.48
CA GLN A 222 12.31 -5.84 -3.89
C GLN A 222 12.42 -4.33 -4.11
N ILE A 223 11.87 -3.49 -3.24
CA ILE A 223 11.82 -2.02 -3.46
C ILE A 223 13.14 -1.35 -3.11
N LEU A 224 13.74 -1.65 -1.96
CA LEU A 224 14.94 -0.97 -1.48
C LEU A 224 15.87 -1.93 -0.71
N PRO A 225 16.47 -2.92 -1.40
CA PRO A 225 17.39 -3.85 -0.75
C PRO A 225 18.67 -3.13 -0.31
N PRO A 226 19.18 -3.43 0.91
CA PRO A 226 20.57 -3.16 1.27
C PRO A 226 21.54 -3.83 0.31
N THR A 227 22.76 -3.29 0.19
CA THR A 227 23.81 -3.90 -0.62
C THR A 227 24.10 -5.32 -0.12
N GLY A 228 24.00 -6.31 -1.01
CA GLY A 228 24.23 -7.72 -0.68
C GLY A 228 23.05 -8.43 -0.01
N TRP A 229 21.90 -7.78 0.13
CA TRP A 229 20.67 -8.42 0.65
C TRP A 229 20.19 -9.54 -0.29
N THR A 230 19.85 -10.70 0.27
CA THR A 230 19.43 -11.87 -0.50
C THR A 230 18.03 -12.36 -0.13
N ASP A 231 17.45 -13.23 -0.94
CA ASP A 231 16.18 -13.90 -0.61
C ASP A 231 16.26 -14.71 0.69
N VAL A 232 17.45 -15.28 0.98
CA VAL A 232 17.69 -16.01 2.23
C VAL A 232 17.55 -15.08 3.45
N ASP A 233 18.01 -13.84 3.34
CA ASP A 233 17.87 -12.84 4.40
C ASP A 233 16.40 -12.46 4.62
N SER A 234 15.65 -12.27 3.53
CA SER A 234 14.20 -12.02 3.59
C SER A 234 13.43 -13.17 4.26
N VAL A 235 13.75 -14.42 3.91
CA VAL A 235 13.16 -15.62 4.53
C VAL A 235 13.49 -15.72 6.02
N ARG A 236 14.69 -15.32 6.42
CA ARG A 236 15.11 -15.30 7.83
C ARG A 236 14.43 -14.18 8.63
N LEU A 237 14.24 -13.01 8.03
CA LEU A 237 13.66 -11.84 8.70
C LEU A 237 12.14 -11.93 8.85
N ALA A 238 11.45 -12.46 7.84
CA ALA A 238 9.98 -12.58 7.82
C ALA A 238 9.35 -13.12 9.12
N PRO A 239 9.80 -14.26 9.70
CA PRO A 239 9.23 -14.78 10.95
C PRO A 239 9.53 -13.90 12.17
N VAL A 240 10.66 -13.19 12.21
CA VAL A 240 11.01 -12.28 13.31
C VAL A 240 10.07 -11.07 13.35
N ILE A 241 9.74 -10.53 12.18
CA ILE A 241 8.77 -9.42 12.07
C ILE A 241 7.38 -9.90 12.47
N LYS A 242 6.96 -11.06 11.98
CA LYS A 242 5.67 -11.67 12.34
C LYS A 242 5.51 -11.80 13.86
N GLU A 243 6.47 -12.40 14.54
CA GLU A 243 6.41 -12.62 15.99
C GLU A 243 6.34 -11.30 16.79
N ARG A 244 6.94 -10.21 16.28
CA ARG A 244 6.87 -8.90 16.92
C ARG A 244 5.53 -8.22 16.72
N VAL A 245 4.97 -8.28 15.52
CA VAL A 245 3.64 -7.72 15.23
C VAL A 245 2.58 -8.41 16.08
N ASP A 246 2.65 -9.74 16.21
CA ASP A 246 1.71 -10.54 17.01
C ASP A 246 1.81 -10.25 18.54
N LYS A 247 2.88 -9.60 19.00
CA LYS A 247 3.10 -9.25 20.43
C LYS A 247 2.70 -7.83 20.80
N LEU A 248 2.32 -6.97 19.84
CA LEU A 248 1.81 -5.63 20.14
C LEU A 248 0.39 -5.73 20.72
N PRO A 249 0.08 -5.07 21.84
CA PRO A 249 -1.28 -5.09 22.38
C PRO A 249 -2.25 -4.46 21.39
N SER A 250 -3.39 -5.14 21.17
CA SER A 250 -4.53 -4.68 20.35
C SER A 250 -5.17 -3.42 20.90
#